data_AF-A0A1X2Z8C3-F1
#
_entry.id   AF-A0A1X2Z8C3-F1
#
_cell.length_a   1.000
_cell.length_b   1.000
_cell.length_c   1.000
_cell.angle_alpha   90.00
_cell.angle_beta   90.00
_cell.angle_gamma   90.00
#
_symmetry.space_group_name_H-M   'P 1'
#
loop_
_entity.id
_entity.type
_entity.pdbx_description
1 polymer ?
#
loop_
_entity_poly.entity_id
_entity_poly.type
_entity_poly.pdbx_seq_one_letter_code
_entity_poly.pdbx_strand_id
1 'polypeptide(L)'
;MSVDFSDWSAAQTPVVTILVLAAIGVMAGVVCRLVLRRLYPFGYGQIGEPVASVLVGMLAFLVTFAVCMSLGMTPGGRPSDFDGALAESYGFESVDCGNGSRRTAVPDGTEYCVAYRKGGKHETIRVHGDAKAKRVEVYGMDGKPIRPVRATAPTR
;
A
#
# COMPACT_ATOMS: atom_id res chain seq x y z
N MET A 1 22.07 11.32 9.45
CA MET A 1 21.99 9.88 9.14
C MET A 1 20.61 9.65 8.58
N SER A 2 20.51 9.11 7.38
CA SER A 2 19.23 8.86 6.70
C SER A 2 18.80 7.41 6.84
N VAL A 3 17.49 7.21 6.75
CA VAL A 3 16.86 5.91 6.59
C VAL A 3 16.53 5.70 5.12
N ASP A 4 16.80 4.50 4.62
CA ASP A 4 16.43 4.07 3.26
C ASP A 4 15.01 3.50 3.26
N PHE A 5 14.15 4.10 2.43
CA PHE A 5 12.74 3.75 2.22
C PHE A 5 12.52 3.08 0.85
N SER A 6 13.57 2.69 0.12
CA SER A 6 13.47 2.10 -1.22
C SER A 6 12.52 0.89 -1.23
N ASP A 7 12.76 -0.09 -0.36
CA ASP A 7 11.96 -1.31 -0.30
C ASP A 7 10.53 -1.07 0.19
N TRP A 8 10.34 -0.16 1.15
CA TRP A 8 9.01 0.23 1.62
C TRP A 8 8.22 0.88 0.48
N SER A 9 8.84 1.81 -0.25
CA SER A 9 8.18 2.50 -1.37
C SER A 9 7.86 1.55 -2.52
N ALA A 10 8.69 0.53 -2.76
CA ALA A 10 8.43 -0.51 -3.75
C ALA A 10 7.23 -1.36 -3.36
N ALA A 11 7.10 -1.72 -2.07
CA ALA A 11 5.96 -2.47 -1.55
C ALA A 11 4.63 -1.69 -1.64
N GLN A 12 4.68 -0.36 -1.65
CA GLN A 12 3.52 0.50 -1.83
C GLN A 12 3.08 0.66 -3.30
N THR A 13 3.82 0.09 -4.27
CA THR A 13 3.44 0.21 -5.68
C THR A 13 2.17 -0.61 -5.98
N PRO A 14 1.12 0.01 -6.55
CA PRO A 14 -0.13 -0.69 -6.85
C PRO A 14 0.02 -1.76 -7.94
N VAL A 15 1.18 -1.83 -8.61
CA VAL A 15 1.46 -2.76 -9.71
C VAL A 15 1.35 -4.21 -9.25
N VAL A 16 1.90 -4.54 -8.07
CA VAL A 16 1.82 -5.90 -7.52
C VAL A 16 0.37 -6.28 -7.23
N THR A 17 -0.38 -5.35 -6.63
CA THR A 17 -1.80 -5.54 -6.33
C THR A 17 -2.63 -5.70 -7.61
N ILE A 18 -2.39 -4.87 -8.63
CA ILE A 18 -3.05 -4.94 -9.94
C ILE A 18 -2.74 -6.27 -10.63
N LEU A 19 -1.48 -6.73 -10.62
CA LEU A 19 -1.08 -8.02 -11.20
C LEU A 19 -1.74 -9.20 -10.49
N VAL A 20 -1.80 -9.18 -9.15
CA VAL A 20 -2.49 -10.21 -8.36
C VAL A 20 -3.97 -10.23 -8.68
N LEU A 21 -4.63 -9.07 -8.76
CA LEU A 21 -6.04 -8.97 -9.12
C LEU A 21 -6.30 -9.45 -10.55
N ALA A 22 -5.42 -9.11 -11.49
CA ALA A 22 -5.51 -9.60 -12.85
C ALA A 22 -5.38 -11.14 -12.91
N ALA A 23 -4.44 -11.72 -12.16
CA ALA A 23 -4.28 -13.17 -12.08
C ALA A 23 -5.52 -13.86 -11.49
N ILE A 24 -6.09 -13.31 -10.41
CA ILE A 24 -7.33 -13.83 -9.81
C ILE A 24 -8.50 -13.73 -10.79
N GLY A 25 -8.65 -12.60 -11.49
CA GLY A 25 -9.69 -12.41 -12.51
C GLY A 25 -9.58 -13.41 -13.67
N VAL A 26 -8.36 -13.67 -14.15
CA VAL A 26 -8.10 -14.69 -15.20
C VAL A 26 -8.48 -16.09 -14.69
N MET A 27 -8.04 -16.46 -13.49
CA MET A 27 -8.35 -17.77 -12.91
C MET A 27 -9.85 -17.96 -12.68
N ALA A 28 -10.54 -16.94 -12.17
CA ALA A 28 -11.99 -16.96 -11.99
C ALA A 28 -12.73 -17.11 -13.34
N GLY A 29 -12.29 -16.41 -14.38
CA GLY A 29 -12.83 -16.54 -15.73
C GLY A 29 -12.65 -17.94 -16.32
N VAL A 30 -11.48 -18.55 -16.13
CA VAL A 30 -11.19 -19.92 -16.58
C VAL A 30 -12.08 -20.94 -15.86
N VAL A 31 -12.21 -20.84 -14.54
CA VAL A 31 -13.06 -21.73 -13.73
C VAL A 31 -14.52 -21.58 -14.15
N CYS A 32 -15.01 -20.35 -14.31
CA CYS A 32 -16.38 -20.08 -14.72
C CYS A 32 -16.67 -20.71 -16.10
N ARG A 33 -15.75 -20.55 -17.06
CA ARG A 33 -15.85 -21.18 -18.39
C ARG A 33 -15.88 -22.71 -18.32
N LEU A 34 -15.07 -23.33 -17.46
CA LEU A 34 -15.06 -24.79 -17.26
C LEU A 34 -16.37 -25.29 -16.65
N VAL A 35 -16.93 -24.57 -15.68
CA VAL A 35 -18.21 -24.90 -15.02
C VAL A 35 -19.39 -24.74 -15.98
N LEU A 36 -19.44 -23.65 -16.75
CA LEU A 36 -20.47 -23.41 -17.77
C LEU A 36 -20.45 -24.48 -18.86
N ARG A 37 -19.27 -24.91 -19.31
CA ARG A 37 -19.11 -26.01 -20.27
C ARG A 37 -19.63 -27.35 -19.72
N ARG A 38 -19.56 -27.55 -18.40
CA ARG A 38 -20.09 -28.74 -17.70
C ARG A 38 -21.62 -28.70 -17.54
N LEU A 39 -22.18 -27.51 -17.29
CA LEU A 39 -23.61 -27.32 -17.04
C LEU A 39 -24.45 -27.24 -18.33
N TYR A 40 -23.89 -26.71 -19.42
CA TYR A 40 -24.58 -26.58 -20.71
C TYR A 40 -23.79 -27.29 -21.85
N PRO A 41 -23.83 -28.63 -21.92
CA PRO A 41 -23.08 -29.39 -22.93
C PRO A 41 -23.61 -29.24 -24.37
N PHE A 42 -24.90 -28.90 -24.54
CA PHE A 42 -25.55 -28.69 -25.83
C PHE A 42 -25.88 -27.21 -26.02
N GLY A 43 -24.98 -26.46 -26.66
CA GLY A 43 -25.18 -25.05 -27.03
C GLY A 43 -23.94 -24.17 -26.88
N TYR A 44 -22.99 -24.57 -26.03
CA TYR A 44 -21.76 -23.82 -25.76
C TYR A 44 -20.76 -23.93 -26.92
N GLY A 45 -21.00 -23.20 -28.00
CA GLY A 45 -20.21 -23.32 -29.23
C GLY A 45 -20.55 -22.33 -30.35
N GLN A 46 -21.53 -21.45 -30.19
CA GLN A 46 -21.82 -20.43 -31.21
C GLN A 46 -20.92 -19.19 -31.03
N ILE A 47 -20.34 -18.78 -32.15
CA ILE A 47 -19.31 -17.75 -32.30
C ILE A 47 -19.90 -16.40 -31.84
N GLY A 48 -19.72 -16.05 -30.56
CA GLY A 48 -20.21 -14.80 -29.96
C GLY A 48 -20.26 -14.83 -28.42
N GLU A 49 -20.47 -16.00 -27.82
CA GLU A 49 -20.59 -16.18 -26.37
C GLU A 49 -19.30 -16.14 -25.51
N PRO A 50 -18.06 -16.40 -26.01
CA PRO A 50 -16.88 -16.37 -25.14
C PRO A 50 -16.58 -14.94 -24.65
N VAL A 51 -16.94 -13.92 -25.43
CA VAL A 51 -16.80 -12.51 -25.05
C VAL A 51 -17.80 -12.17 -23.93
N ALA A 52 -19.04 -12.64 -24.04
CA ALA A 52 -20.08 -12.42 -23.03
C ALA A 52 -19.76 -13.10 -21.70
N SER A 53 -19.26 -14.34 -21.73
CA SER A 53 -18.83 -15.08 -20.53
C SER A 53 -17.67 -14.39 -19.81
N VAL A 54 -16.67 -13.91 -20.57
CA VAL A 54 -15.53 -13.16 -20.02
C VAL A 54 -15.99 -11.81 -19.44
N LEU A 55 -16.91 -11.11 -20.11
CA LEU A 55 -17.47 -9.84 -19.64
C LEU A 55 -18.26 -10.01 -18.34
N VAL A 56 -19.09 -11.04 -18.22
CA VAL A 56 -19.84 -11.32 -16.99
C VAL A 56 -18.92 -11.71 -15.84
N GLY A 57 -17.88 -12.52 -16.11
CA GLY A 57 -16.85 -12.86 -15.13
C GLY A 57 -16.06 -11.64 -14.65
N MET A 58 -15.67 -10.74 -15.58
CA MET A 58 -15.04 -9.47 -15.26
C MET A 58 -15.95 -8.56 -14.44
N LEU A 59 -17.24 -8.46 -14.79
CA LEU A 59 -18.19 -7.61 -14.07
C LEU A 59 -18.38 -8.08 -12.61
N ALA A 60 -18.58 -9.39 -12.41
CA ALA A 60 -18.72 -9.97 -11.08
C ALA A 60 -17.46 -9.76 -10.22
N PHE A 61 -16.29 -9.87 -10.84
CA PHE A 61 -15.01 -9.61 -10.18
C PHE A 61 -14.85 -8.14 -9.79
N LEU A 62 -15.14 -7.21 -10.70
CA LEU A 62 -15.07 -5.76 -10.44
C LEU A 62 -16.03 -5.33 -9.33
N VAL A 63 -17.25 -5.89 -9.30
CA VAL A 63 -18.23 -5.62 -8.23
C VAL A 63 -17.72 -6.15 -6.90
N THR A 64 -17.21 -7.39 -6.85
CA THR A 64 -16.67 -7.98 -5.62
C THR A 64 -15.47 -7.18 -5.11
N PHE A 65 -14.59 -6.75 -6.02
CA PHE A 65 -13.44 -5.92 -5.69
C PHE A 65 -13.84 -4.54 -5.16
N ALA A 66 -14.81 -3.87 -5.80
CA ALA A 66 -15.35 -2.60 -5.33
C ALA A 66 -15.99 -2.73 -3.95
N VAL A 67 -16.67 -3.85 -3.67
CA VAL A 67 -17.23 -4.16 -2.34
C VAL A 67 -16.10 -4.37 -1.31
N CYS A 68 -15.05 -5.12 -1.63
CA CYS A 68 -13.90 -5.28 -0.72
C CYS A 68 -13.22 -3.95 -0.39
N MET A 69 -13.06 -3.07 -1.39
CA MET A 69 -12.50 -1.73 -1.22
C MET A 69 -13.40 -0.82 -0.38
N SER A 70 -14.72 -0.86 -0.59
CA SER A 70 -15.69 -0.04 0.15
C SER A 70 -15.94 -0.53 1.59
N LEU A 71 -15.72 -1.83 1.86
CA LEU A 71 -15.72 -2.40 3.21
C LEU A 71 -14.41 -2.17 3.98
N GLY A 72 -13.43 -1.48 3.38
CA GLY A 72 -12.17 -1.16 4.06
C GLY A 72 -11.30 -2.38 4.38
N MET A 73 -11.51 -3.51 3.70
CA MET A 73 -10.67 -4.70 3.82
C MET A 73 -9.37 -4.49 3.03
N THR A 74 -8.49 -3.64 3.53
CA THR A 74 -7.08 -3.61 3.09
C THR A 74 -6.38 -4.85 3.62
N PRO A 75 -5.76 -5.68 2.76
CA PRO A 75 -5.03 -6.85 3.20
C PRO A 75 -3.76 -6.39 3.93
N GLY A 76 -3.76 -6.50 5.27
CA GLY A 76 -2.57 -6.33 6.10
C GLY A 76 -2.64 -5.12 7.03
N GLY A 77 -2.95 -5.40 8.30
CA GLY A 77 -2.70 -4.46 9.38
C GLY A 77 -1.22 -4.48 9.78
N ARG A 78 -0.45 -3.49 9.32
CA ARG A 78 0.84 -2.95 9.82
C ARG A 78 1.25 -1.80 8.90
N PRO A 79 1.95 -0.76 9.41
CA PRO A 79 1.75 0.62 8.99
C PRO A 79 2.01 0.79 7.48
N SER A 80 0.93 0.92 6.72
CA SER A 80 0.98 1.14 5.28
C SER A 80 1.29 2.60 4.93
N ASP A 81 1.40 3.46 5.93
CA ASP A 81 1.60 4.88 5.79
C ASP A 81 2.99 5.32 6.26
N PHE A 82 3.46 6.38 5.61
CA PHE A 82 4.77 6.98 5.82
C PHE A 82 5.06 7.26 7.29
N ASP A 83 4.08 7.82 8.00
CA ASP A 83 4.20 8.26 9.39
C ASP A 83 4.49 7.08 10.33
N GLY A 84 3.83 5.94 10.13
CA GLY A 84 4.08 4.72 10.91
C GLY A 84 5.44 4.08 10.59
N ALA A 85 5.82 4.03 9.31
CA ALA A 85 7.15 3.55 8.92
C ALA A 85 8.28 4.46 9.46
N LEU A 86 8.04 5.77 9.51
CA LEU A 86 8.94 6.76 10.09
C LEU A 86 9.06 6.58 11.61
N ALA A 87 7.93 6.43 12.30
CA ALA A 87 7.91 6.20 13.74
C ALA A 87 8.71 4.96 14.12
N GLU A 88 8.50 3.83 13.43
CA GLU A 88 9.21 2.58 13.70
C GLU A 88 10.71 2.67 13.38
N SER A 89 11.08 3.37 12.30
CA SER A 89 12.49 3.53 11.89
C SER A 89 13.30 4.38 12.87
N TYR A 90 12.66 5.36 13.51
CA TYR A 90 13.30 6.28 14.46
C TYR A 90 12.98 5.96 15.93
N GLY A 91 12.19 4.92 16.20
CA GLY A 91 11.87 4.45 17.56
C GLY A 91 10.87 5.32 18.31
N PHE A 92 10.01 6.04 17.59
CA PHE A 92 8.89 6.78 18.16
C PHE A 92 7.68 5.84 18.36
N GLU A 93 6.77 6.25 19.25
CA GLU A 93 5.49 5.55 19.46
C GLU A 93 4.53 5.82 18.30
N SER A 94 4.48 7.07 17.84
CA SER A 94 3.81 7.49 16.62
C SER A 94 4.42 8.79 16.10
N VAL A 95 4.21 9.09 14.83
CA VAL A 95 4.53 10.39 14.24
C VAL A 95 3.27 10.91 13.56
N ASP A 96 3.05 12.22 13.62
CA ASP A 96 1.95 12.89 12.92
C ASP A 96 2.51 14.07 12.12
N CYS A 97 2.48 13.94 10.80
CA CYS A 97 2.92 15.00 9.88
C CYS A 97 1.75 15.86 9.36
N GLY A 98 0.58 15.81 9.99
CA GLY A 98 -0.55 16.73 9.77
C GLY A 98 -1.36 16.53 8.48
N ASN A 99 -1.01 15.54 7.64
CA ASN A 99 -1.63 15.34 6.32
C ASN A 99 -2.52 14.09 6.22
N GLY A 100 -3.07 13.62 7.34
CA GLY A 100 -4.03 12.51 7.37
C GLY A 100 -3.44 11.16 6.91
N SER A 101 -2.52 10.60 7.69
CA SER A 101 -2.21 9.16 7.89
C SER A 101 -2.28 8.15 6.71
N ARG A 102 -2.19 8.55 5.44
CA ARG A 102 -2.25 7.59 4.31
C ARG A 102 -1.28 7.93 3.18
N ARG A 103 -0.10 8.46 3.51
CA ARG A 103 0.93 8.66 2.50
C ARG A 103 1.64 7.34 2.19
N THR A 104 1.58 6.92 0.94
CA THR A 104 2.23 5.71 0.43
C THR A 104 3.56 6.01 -0.28
N ALA A 105 4.04 7.26 -0.20
CA ALA A 105 5.28 7.70 -0.81
C ALA A 105 6.09 8.58 0.15
N VAL A 106 7.41 8.57 -0.04
CA VAL A 106 8.33 9.49 0.64
C VAL A 106 8.03 10.91 0.16
N PRO A 107 7.75 11.86 1.07
CA PRO A 107 7.55 13.27 0.71
C PRO A 107 8.85 13.87 0.19
N ASP A 108 8.75 14.82 -0.73
CA ASP A 108 9.91 15.56 -1.20
C ASP A 108 10.04 16.88 -0.44
N GLY A 109 11.25 17.19 0.02
CA GLY A 109 11.54 18.40 0.77
C GLY A 109 11.35 18.23 2.28
N THR A 110 11.14 19.36 2.95
CA THR A 110 11.14 19.45 4.41
C THR A 110 9.76 19.74 4.96
N GLU A 111 9.32 18.95 5.93
CA GLU A 111 8.08 19.15 6.67
C GLU A 111 8.30 19.09 8.18
N TYR A 112 7.30 19.54 8.92
CA TYR A 112 7.29 19.51 10.38
C TYR A 112 6.28 18.48 10.85
N CYS A 113 6.74 17.55 11.68
CA CYS A 113 5.91 16.50 12.24
C CYS A 113 6.00 16.51 13.76
N VAL A 114 4.98 15.97 14.41
CA VAL A 114 4.97 15.75 15.86
C VAL A 114 5.30 14.29 16.11
N ALA A 115 6.42 14.02 16.77
CA ALA A 115 6.83 12.69 17.18
C ALA A 115 6.42 12.43 18.64
N TYR A 116 5.68 11.36 18.87
CA TYR A 116 5.25 10.93 20.20
C TYR A 116 6.19 9.84 20.71
N ARG A 117 6.54 9.91 21.99
CA ARG A 117 7.37 8.94 22.70
C ARG A 117 6.57 8.33 23.85
N LYS A 118 6.97 7.12 24.23
CA LYS A 118 6.41 6.40 25.39
C LYS A 118 6.31 7.30 26.61
N GLY A 119 5.15 7.26 27.26
CA GLY A 119 4.84 8.08 28.43
C GLY A 119 4.27 9.46 28.09
N GLY A 120 3.68 9.63 26.89
CA GLY A 120 2.92 10.83 26.52
C GLY A 120 3.76 12.07 26.22
N LYS A 121 5.08 11.91 26.08
CA LYS A 121 5.97 13.01 25.67
C LYS A 121 5.88 13.16 24.15
N HIS A 122 5.83 14.40 23.67
CA HIS A 122 5.91 14.68 22.24
C HIS A 122 6.93 15.77 21.97
N GLU A 123 7.52 15.73 20.78
CA GLU A 123 8.43 16.76 20.29
C GLU A 123 8.13 17.06 18.83
N THR A 124 8.29 18.32 18.44
CA THR A 124 8.26 18.66 17.01
C THR A 124 9.60 18.29 16.39
N ILE A 125 9.55 17.56 15.30
CA ILE A 125 10.68 17.16 14.49
C ILE A 125 10.56 17.75 13.10
N ARG A 126 11.71 17.95 12.46
CA ARG A 126 11.81 18.34 11.06
C ARG A 126 12.19 17.11 10.25
N VAL A 127 11.32 16.71 9.34
CA VAL A 127 11.51 15.54 8.48
C VAL A 127 11.88 16.05 7.10
N HIS A 128 13.06 15.63 6.61
CA HIS A 128 13.54 15.93 5.27
C HIS A 128 13.50 14.65 4.45
N GLY A 129 12.61 14.59 3.46
CA GLY A 129 12.50 13.48 2.53
C GLY A 129 13.11 13.83 1.17
N ASP A 130 13.85 12.87 0.62
CA ASP A 130 14.29 12.87 -0.77
C ASP A 130 13.49 11.80 -1.50
N ALA A 131 12.49 12.22 -2.27
CA ALA A 131 11.60 11.30 -2.98
C ALA A 131 12.30 10.57 -4.13
N LYS A 132 13.41 11.12 -4.65
CA LYS A 132 14.19 10.53 -5.75
C LYS A 132 15.14 9.45 -5.22
N ALA A 133 15.84 9.73 -4.13
CA ALA A 133 16.72 8.78 -3.46
C ALA A 133 15.98 7.80 -2.56
N LYS A 134 14.69 8.03 -2.28
CA LYS A 134 13.88 7.27 -1.30
C LYS A 134 14.51 7.28 0.08
N ARG A 135 15.02 8.44 0.51
CA ARG A 135 15.70 8.58 1.81
C ARG A 135 14.99 9.60 2.68
N VAL A 136 15.04 9.38 3.98
CA VAL A 136 14.48 10.32 4.97
C VAL A 136 15.48 10.61 6.06
N GLU A 137 15.61 11.88 6.39
CA GLU A 137 16.42 12.38 7.49
C GLU A 137 15.55 13.13 8.48
N VAL A 138 15.73 12.87 9.76
CA VAL A 138 14.98 13.54 10.82
C VAL A 138 15.91 14.40 11.65
N TYR A 139 15.46 15.61 11.94
CA TYR A 139 16.17 16.60 12.73
C TYR A 139 15.30 17.06 13.89
N GLY A 140 15.91 17.30 15.04
CA GLY A 140 15.28 18.05 16.11
C GLY A 140 15.10 19.52 15.71
N MET A 141 14.25 20.25 16.43
CA MET A 141 14.09 21.70 16.22
C MET A 141 15.36 22.49 16.57
N ASP A 142 16.29 21.88 17.31
CA ASP A 142 17.64 22.40 17.54
C ASP A 142 18.59 22.23 16.33
N GLY A 143 18.09 21.67 15.23
CA GLY A 143 18.84 21.41 14.01
C GLY A 143 19.75 20.19 14.07
N LYS A 144 19.76 19.45 15.20
CA LYS A 144 20.60 18.25 15.32
C LYS A 144 19.94 17.05 14.66
N PRO A 145 20.70 16.22 13.94
CA PRO A 145 20.16 15.01 13.35
C PRO A 145 19.76 14.00 14.43
N ILE A 146 18.55 13.48 14.34
CA ILE A 146 18.08 12.37 15.16
C ILE A 146 18.62 11.07 14.55
N ARG A 147 19.22 10.22 15.38
CA ARG A 147 19.73 8.93 14.92
C ARG A 147 18.57 7.96 14.73
N PRO A 148 18.47 7.31 13.58
CA PRO A 148 17.47 6.26 13.41
C PRO A 148 17.84 5.01 14.21
N VAL A 149 16.83 4.26 14.61
CA VAL A 149 16.98 2.93 15.23
C VAL A 149 17.24 1.88 14.15
N ARG A 150 16.69 2.08 12.94
CA ARG A 150 16.89 1.21 11.78
C ARG A 150 17.43 2.02 10.61
N ALA A 151 18.42 1.46 9.91
CA ALA A 151 18.95 2.09 8.69
C ALA A 151 17.98 1.99 7.50
N THR A 152 17.01 1.07 7.57
CA THR A 152 16.00 0.81 6.54
C THR A 152 14.60 0.85 7.13
N ALA A 153 13.64 1.31 6.33
CA ALA A 153 12.23 1.35 6.72
C ALA A 153 11.62 -0.06 6.81
N PRO A 154 10.63 -0.28 7.69
CA PRO A 154 9.90 -1.55 7.76
C PRO A 154 9.07 -1.79 6.49
N THR A 155 8.95 -3.04 6.07
CA THR A 155 8.30 -3.42 4.80
C THR A 155 7.14 -4.39 4.94
N ARG A 156 6.69 -4.74 6.17
CA ARG A 156 5.72 -5.82 6.37
C ARG A 156 4.90 -5.77 7.66
#